data_AF-A0A959YV96-F1
#
_entry.id   AF-A0A959YV96-F1
#
_cell.length_a   1.000
_cell.length_b   1.000
_cell.length_c   1.000
_cell.angle_alpha   90.00
_cell.angle_beta   90.00
_cell.angle_gamma   90.00
#
_symmetry.space_group_name_H-M   'P 1'
#
loop_
_entity.id
_entity.type
_entity.pdbx_description
1 polymer ?
#
loop_
_entity_poly.entity_id
_entity_poly.type
_entity_poly.pdbx_seq_one_letter_code
_entity_poly.pdbx_strand_id
1 'polypeptide(L)'
;MATKTELIARLEELLQGDDPEAASEAVDTVKDAYEAILNAAEEAGQDQEGEEEPERDAPDPAAEASAEAPAVPIENAVPQDEDDKRFKLLLDTFHQRVNDVRRKRAQEEADNLAAKRAVMDEMKRLIAEEENIGSAFQRFKELQEQWKTIGNVPARDYRDLQSDYSHLLDDFFYNIRIYKELREHDLRKNTALKQALASDMESLAQEDNIKELEGKVREYQEKWHQVGPVSQDEWEALRDRFWNATRIVYDKVHEHYRARRAEHEANLAAKQGLVEKVRTLMDGLEAAGAKEWRALTDQVLELQGAWKQIGFATKKENEKVWREFREACNAFFAAKKSFFDELKDQYREVREKKQALLEEAEQLKDSTAWRQTADRLKALQAAWKEAGSAGPRDEHKLWSKFREACDGFFQARKAHFKEQDAAQAEHVKARNELIAEIEG
;
A
#
# COMPACT_ATOMS: atom_id res chain seq x y z
N MET A 1 -56.27 -67.16 63.53
CA MET A 1 -56.76 -66.75 62.20
C MET A 1 -57.21 -65.31 62.34
N ALA A 2 -56.67 -64.39 61.55
CA ALA A 2 -57.19 -63.02 61.49
C ALA A 2 -58.63 -63.07 60.96
N THR A 3 -59.49 -62.17 61.41
CA THR A 3 -60.87 -62.08 60.91
C THR A 3 -60.94 -61.28 59.61
N LYS A 4 -62.01 -61.44 58.81
CA LYS A 4 -62.25 -60.62 57.60
C LYS A 4 -62.10 -59.12 57.91
N THR A 5 -62.67 -58.66 59.02
CA THR A 5 -62.61 -57.27 59.47
C THR A 5 -61.20 -56.79 59.80
N GLU A 6 -60.36 -57.63 60.42
CA GLU A 6 -58.96 -57.29 60.75
C GLU A 6 -58.10 -57.17 59.48
N LEU A 7 -58.32 -58.04 58.49
CA LEU A 7 -57.61 -57.99 57.20
C LEU A 7 -58.06 -56.80 56.35
N ILE A 8 -59.35 -56.44 56.36
CA ILE A 8 -59.87 -55.22 55.75
C ILE A 8 -59.23 -53.98 56.39
N ALA A 9 -59.17 -53.91 57.73
CA ALA A 9 -58.53 -52.78 58.43
C ALA A 9 -57.03 -52.68 58.11
N ARG A 10 -56.34 -53.82 57.97
CA ARG A 10 -54.93 -53.86 57.57
C ARG A 10 -54.72 -53.41 56.12
N LEU A 11 -55.60 -53.80 55.21
CA LEU A 11 -55.56 -53.34 53.82
C LEU A 11 -55.85 -51.83 53.72
N GLU A 12 -56.77 -51.30 54.54
CA GLU A 12 -57.02 -49.86 54.64
C GLU A 12 -55.79 -49.08 55.14
N GLU A 13 -55.07 -49.61 56.13
CA GLU A 13 -53.83 -49.02 56.62
C GLU A 13 -52.73 -49.01 55.55
N LEU A 14 -52.55 -50.13 54.84
CA LEU A 14 -51.58 -50.24 53.74
C LEU A 14 -51.95 -49.31 52.58
N LEU A 15 -53.24 -49.14 52.31
CA LEU A 15 -53.74 -48.22 51.28
C LEU A 15 -53.50 -46.75 51.65
N GLN A 16 -53.34 -46.40 52.93
CA GLN A 16 -53.01 -45.03 53.38
C GLN A 16 -51.51 -44.70 53.31
N GLY A 17 -50.63 -45.69 53.11
CA GLY A 17 -49.19 -45.47 53.01
C GLY A 17 -48.79 -44.59 51.82
N ASP A 18 -47.65 -43.91 51.90
CA ASP A 18 -47.15 -43.01 50.86
C ASP A 18 -46.57 -43.76 49.64
N ASP A 19 -46.01 -44.96 49.87
CA ASP A 19 -45.38 -45.80 48.84
C ASP A 19 -46.20 -47.08 48.59
N PRO A 20 -47.08 -47.09 47.57
CA PRO A 20 -47.89 -48.25 47.25
C PRO A 20 -47.06 -49.40 46.64
N GLU A 21 -45.88 -49.14 46.06
CA GLU A 21 -45.04 -50.21 45.51
C GLU A 21 -44.32 -50.99 46.62
N ALA A 22 -43.80 -50.29 47.63
CA ALA A 22 -43.19 -50.93 48.80
C ALA A 22 -44.21 -51.72 49.64
N ALA A 23 -45.49 -51.33 49.60
CA ALA A 23 -46.58 -52.02 50.28
C ALA A 23 -47.11 -53.26 49.50
N SER A 24 -46.68 -53.49 48.25
CA SER A 24 -47.24 -54.54 47.38
C SER A 24 -47.12 -55.94 47.98
N GLU A 25 -45.94 -56.31 48.49
CA GLU A 25 -45.69 -57.62 49.10
C GLU A 25 -46.53 -57.84 50.37
N ALA A 26 -46.74 -56.76 51.14
CA ALA A 26 -47.59 -56.80 52.33
C ALA A 26 -49.08 -56.90 51.96
N VAL A 27 -49.51 -56.28 50.86
CA VAL A 27 -50.88 -56.41 50.34
C VAL A 27 -51.13 -57.79 49.76
N ASP A 28 -50.16 -58.38 49.04
CA ASP A 28 -50.23 -59.75 48.55
C ASP A 28 -50.39 -60.73 49.72
N THR A 29 -49.63 -60.54 50.81
CA THR A 29 -49.77 -61.34 52.03
C THR A 29 -51.16 -61.21 52.67
N VAL A 30 -51.74 -60.00 52.68
CA VAL A 30 -53.09 -59.74 53.21
C VAL A 30 -54.16 -60.35 52.30
N LYS A 31 -53.96 -60.30 50.98
CA LYS A 31 -54.81 -60.94 49.97
C LYS A 31 -54.83 -62.46 50.16
N ASP A 32 -53.67 -63.10 50.22
CA ASP A 32 -53.55 -64.56 50.41
C ASP A 32 -54.22 -65.01 51.72
N ALA A 33 -54.05 -64.23 52.80
CA ALA A 33 -54.70 -64.51 54.08
C ALA A 33 -56.23 -64.35 54.03
N TYR A 34 -56.75 -63.42 53.22
CA TYR A 34 -58.19 -63.20 53.05
C TYR A 34 -58.81 -64.26 52.11
N GLU A 35 -58.10 -64.69 51.07
CA GLU A 35 -58.43 -65.83 50.19
C GLU A 35 -58.53 -67.14 50.97
N ALA A 36 -57.61 -67.38 51.90
CA ALA A 36 -57.66 -68.57 52.77
C ALA A 36 -58.91 -68.63 53.66
N ILE A 37 -59.46 -67.48 54.08
CA ILE A 37 -60.70 -67.41 54.88
C ILE A 37 -61.93 -67.73 54.02
N LEU A 38 -61.97 -67.26 52.76
CA LEU A 38 -63.07 -67.56 51.85
C LEU A 38 -63.11 -69.03 51.47
N ASN A 39 -61.95 -69.62 51.12
CA ASN A 39 -61.87 -71.03 50.75
C ASN A 39 -62.31 -71.93 51.92
N ALA A 40 -61.86 -71.63 53.14
CA ALA A 40 -62.27 -72.36 54.36
C ALA A 40 -63.78 -72.23 54.66
N ALA A 41 -64.42 -71.13 54.24
CA ALA A 41 -65.87 -70.93 54.39
C ALA A 41 -66.68 -71.67 53.31
N GLU A 42 -66.17 -71.76 52.07
CA GLU A 42 -66.78 -72.55 51.00
C GLU A 42 -66.69 -74.06 51.26
N GLU A 43 -65.54 -74.56 51.75
CA GLU A 43 -65.36 -75.96 52.18
C GLU A 43 -66.35 -76.33 53.30
N ALA A 44 -66.50 -75.46 54.32
CA ALA A 44 -67.44 -75.68 55.43
C ALA A 44 -68.93 -75.62 55.01
N GLY A 45 -69.25 -74.97 53.89
CA GLY A 45 -70.60 -74.94 53.30
C GLY A 45 -70.91 -76.19 52.47
N GLN A 46 -69.92 -76.73 51.75
CA GLN A 46 -70.04 -77.97 50.98
C GLN A 46 -70.20 -79.22 51.87
N ASP A 47 -69.56 -79.22 53.05
CA ASP A 47 -69.68 -80.31 54.04
C ASP A 47 -71.08 -80.39 54.70
N GLN A 48 -71.92 -79.34 54.63
CA GLN A 48 -73.29 -79.35 55.18
C GLN A 48 -74.36 -79.81 54.18
N GLU A 49 -74.10 -79.77 52.87
CA GLU A 49 -75.06 -80.21 51.83
C GLU A 49 -74.92 -81.69 51.45
N GLY A 50 -73.95 -82.43 52.02
CA GLY A 50 -73.65 -83.83 51.70
C GLY A 50 -74.42 -84.92 52.48
N GLU A 51 -75.29 -84.59 53.44
CA GLU A 51 -75.99 -85.57 54.30
C GLU A 51 -77.47 -85.80 53.90
N GLU A 52 -77.78 -86.29 52.69
CA GLU A 52 -79.05 -86.98 52.41
C GLU A 52 -78.84 -88.12 51.38
N GLU A 53 -78.65 -89.36 51.87
CA GLU A 53 -78.74 -90.57 51.05
C GLU A 53 -80.18 -91.08 50.93
N PRO A 54 -80.51 -91.79 49.82
CA PRO A 54 -81.20 -93.07 50.00
C PRO A 54 -80.52 -94.24 49.26
N GLU A 55 -80.52 -95.38 49.94
CA GLU A 55 -80.05 -96.71 49.52
C GLU A 55 -80.58 -97.17 48.15
N ARG A 56 -79.69 -97.79 47.32
CA ARG A 56 -79.86 -99.18 46.80
C ARG A 56 -78.72 -99.67 45.85
N ASP A 57 -78.21 -100.86 46.20
CA ASP A 57 -77.60 -101.97 45.42
C ASP A 57 -76.42 -101.77 44.42
N ALA A 58 -75.25 -102.22 44.87
CA ALA A 58 -74.01 -102.80 44.29
C ALA A 58 -73.88 -103.21 42.78
N PRO A 59 -72.66 -103.51 42.25
CA PRO A 59 -71.29 -102.99 42.55
C PRO A 59 -70.36 -102.70 41.33
N ASP A 60 -69.26 -101.98 41.62
CA ASP A 60 -67.89 -101.98 41.02
C ASP A 60 -67.58 -101.16 39.72
N PRO A 61 -66.31 -100.78 39.45
CA PRO A 61 -65.52 -99.70 40.05
C PRO A 61 -65.04 -98.66 39.00
N ALA A 62 -64.93 -97.39 39.37
CA ALA A 62 -63.95 -96.47 38.79
C ALA A 62 -63.77 -95.28 39.74
N ALA A 63 -62.64 -95.28 40.43
CA ALA A 63 -62.13 -94.06 41.04
C ALA A 63 -61.75 -93.10 39.91
N GLU A 64 -62.48 -91.99 39.78
CA GLU A 64 -61.97 -90.77 39.17
C GLU A 64 -62.23 -89.61 40.13
N ALA A 65 -61.11 -88.97 40.49
CA ALA A 65 -60.93 -87.83 41.35
C ALA A 65 -62.05 -86.79 41.27
N SER A 66 -62.63 -86.45 42.43
CA SER A 66 -63.18 -85.12 42.63
C SER A 66 -62.01 -84.13 42.53
N ALA A 67 -61.89 -83.49 41.37
CA ALA A 67 -60.99 -82.37 41.21
C ALA A 67 -61.52 -81.24 42.08
N GLU A 68 -60.77 -80.88 43.13
CA GLU A 68 -60.89 -79.58 43.80
C GLU A 68 -60.97 -78.52 42.69
N ALA A 69 -62.12 -77.83 42.62
CA ALA A 69 -62.21 -76.65 41.78
C ALA A 69 -61.11 -75.69 42.24
N PRO A 70 -60.26 -75.16 41.34
CA PRO A 70 -59.21 -74.24 41.76
C PRO A 70 -59.88 -73.04 42.43
N ALA A 71 -59.42 -72.71 43.64
CA ALA A 71 -59.86 -71.54 44.39
C ALA A 71 -59.92 -70.32 43.45
N VAL A 72 -61.09 -69.69 43.36
CA VAL A 72 -61.28 -68.53 42.50
C VAL A 72 -60.61 -67.35 43.20
N PRO A 73 -59.59 -66.70 42.60
CA PRO A 73 -58.95 -65.54 43.21
C PRO A 73 -60.00 -64.48 43.54
N ILE A 74 -59.84 -63.76 44.65
CA ILE A 74 -60.87 -62.83 45.16
C ILE A 74 -61.18 -61.68 44.20
N GLU A 75 -60.23 -61.35 43.34
CA GLU A 75 -60.40 -60.43 42.21
C GLU A 75 -61.50 -60.88 41.24
N ASN A 76 -61.67 -62.19 41.07
CA ASN A 76 -62.63 -62.82 40.15
C ASN A 76 -63.84 -63.44 40.87
N ALA A 77 -63.80 -63.56 42.19
CA ALA A 77 -64.90 -64.10 42.99
C ALA A 77 -66.12 -63.16 43.01
N VAL A 78 -67.32 -63.77 43.13
CA VAL A 78 -68.60 -63.05 43.31
C VAL A 78 -68.74 -62.74 44.81
N PRO A 79 -68.78 -61.45 45.23
CA PRO A 79 -68.85 -61.10 46.64
C PRO A 79 -70.10 -61.68 47.30
N GLN A 80 -69.94 -62.44 48.39
CA GLN A 80 -71.06 -63.09 49.07
C GLN A 80 -71.65 -62.19 50.18
N ASP A 81 -70.83 -61.37 50.82
CA ASP A 81 -71.22 -60.43 51.87
C ASP A 81 -70.67 -58.99 51.64
N GLU A 82 -71.03 -58.05 52.53
CA GLU A 82 -70.57 -56.65 52.43
C GLU A 82 -69.07 -56.48 52.71
N ASP A 83 -68.46 -57.39 53.49
CA ASP A 83 -67.03 -57.38 53.78
C ASP A 83 -66.22 -57.78 52.53
N ASP A 84 -66.71 -58.75 51.75
CA ASP A 84 -66.11 -59.17 50.47
C ASP A 84 -66.14 -58.06 49.42
N LYS A 85 -67.26 -57.32 49.34
CA LYS A 85 -67.36 -56.14 48.46
C LYS A 85 -66.36 -55.07 48.87
N ARG A 86 -66.20 -54.84 50.17
CA ARG A 86 -65.28 -53.84 50.71
C ARG A 86 -63.82 -54.23 50.50
N PHE A 87 -63.45 -55.47 50.77
CA PHE A 87 -62.09 -55.97 50.54
C PHE A 87 -61.69 -55.90 49.08
N LYS A 88 -62.57 -56.37 48.18
CA LYS A 88 -62.35 -56.31 46.73
C LYS A 88 -62.17 -54.87 46.24
N LEU A 89 -63.02 -53.95 46.68
CA LEU A 89 -62.92 -52.53 46.35
C LEU A 89 -61.58 -51.93 46.81
N LEU A 90 -61.13 -52.25 48.02
CA LEU A 90 -59.85 -51.76 48.56
C LEU A 90 -58.65 -52.33 47.80
N LEU A 91 -58.69 -53.61 47.44
CA LEU A 91 -57.64 -54.27 46.66
C LEU A 91 -57.57 -53.70 45.24
N ASP A 92 -58.71 -53.52 44.58
CA ASP A 92 -58.79 -52.87 43.25
C ASP A 92 -58.25 -51.44 43.30
N THR A 93 -58.59 -50.69 44.36
CA THR A 93 -58.09 -49.32 44.59
C THR A 93 -56.57 -49.32 44.79
N PHE A 94 -56.04 -50.30 45.53
CA PHE A 94 -54.59 -50.45 45.72
C PHE A 94 -53.87 -50.76 44.41
N HIS A 95 -54.36 -51.74 43.64
CA HIS A 95 -53.79 -52.08 42.33
C HIS A 95 -53.86 -50.91 41.35
N GLN A 96 -54.96 -50.14 41.35
CA GLN A 96 -55.04 -48.89 40.58
C GLN A 96 -53.96 -47.90 41.00
N ARG A 97 -53.76 -47.69 42.32
CA ARG A 97 -52.74 -46.78 42.84
C ARG A 97 -51.31 -47.22 42.47
N VAL A 98 -50.99 -48.51 42.56
CA VAL A 98 -49.70 -49.08 42.14
C VAL A 98 -49.48 -48.89 40.64
N ASN A 99 -50.49 -49.22 39.82
CA ASN A 99 -50.41 -49.08 38.37
C ASN A 99 -50.27 -47.61 37.95
N ASP A 100 -50.95 -46.69 38.65
CA ASP A 100 -50.82 -45.25 38.41
C ASP A 100 -49.42 -44.72 38.74
N VAL A 101 -48.80 -45.17 39.86
CA VAL A 101 -47.41 -44.82 40.20
C VAL A 101 -46.43 -45.37 39.16
N ARG A 102 -46.57 -46.64 38.76
CA ARG A 102 -45.77 -47.24 37.69
C ARG A 102 -45.91 -46.50 36.37
N ARG A 103 -47.15 -46.13 36.00
CA ARG A 103 -47.44 -45.38 34.79
C ARG A 103 -46.84 -43.98 34.82
N LYS A 104 -46.95 -43.27 35.95
CA LYS A 104 -46.33 -41.95 36.13
C LYS A 104 -44.82 -42.03 36.04
N ARG A 105 -44.19 -42.98 36.74
CA ARG A 105 -42.74 -43.19 36.68
C ARG A 105 -42.28 -43.57 35.27
N ALA A 106 -42.97 -44.46 34.58
CA ALA A 106 -42.67 -44.83 33.21
C ALA A 106 -42.81 -43.64 32.25
N GLN A 107 -43.82 -42.78 32.47
CA GLN A 107 -43.99 -41.54 31.71
C GLN A 107 -42.86 -40.55 32.00
N GLU A 108 -42.49 -40.34 33.26
CA GLU A 108 -41.36 -39.48 33.65
C GLU A 108 -40.04 -39.97 33.07
N GLU A 109 -39.77 -41.28 33.13
CA GLU A 109 -38.57 -41.89 32.53
C GLU A 109 -38.59 -41.74 30.99
N ALA A 110 -39.75 -41.85 30.33
CA ALA A 110 -39.90 -41.63 28.90
C ALA A 110 -39.70 -40.15 28.52
N ASP A 111 -40.23 -39.22 29.31
CA ASP A 111 -40.07 -37.78 29.13
C ASP A 111 -38.60 -37.37 29.35
N ASN A 112 -37.95 -37.93 30.37
CA ASN A 112 -36.51 -37.76 30.62
C ASN A 112 -35.67 -38.31 29.46
N LEU A 113 -36.04 -39.46 28.91
CA LEU A 113 -35.37 -40.03 27.73
C LEU A 113 -35.52 -39.12 26.51
N ALA A 114 -36.72 -38.59 26.26
CA ALA A 114 -36.98 -37.65 25.17
C ALA A 114 -36.18 -36.35 25.36
N ALA A 115 -36.14 -35.80 26.58
CA ALA A 115 -35.37 -34.61 26.91
C ALA A 115 -33.86 -34.84 26.71
N LYS A 116 -33.32 -35.97 27.17
CA LYS A 116 -31.90 -36.32 26.96
C LYS A 116 -31.58 -36.47 25.46
N ARG A 117 -32.46 -37.10 24.67
CA ARG A 117 -32.29 -37.16 23.21
C ARG A 117 -32.30 -35.78 22.56
N ALA A 118 -33.19 -34.89 22.98
CA ALA A 118 -33.22 -33.51 22.48
C ALA A 118 -31.90 -32.76 22.78
N VAL A 119 -31.35 -32.90 24.00
CA VAL A 119 -30.05 -32.33 24.37
C VAL A 119 -28.93 -32.87 23.46
N MET A 120 -28.91 -34.16 23.15
CA MET A 120 -27.92 -34.73 22.22
C MET A 120 -28.08 -34.20 20.80
N ASP A 121 -29.31 -34.03 20.31
CA ASP A 121 -29.55 -33.50 18.98
C ASP A 121 -29.14 -32.03 18.87
N GLU A 122 -29.36 -31.23 19.92
CA GLU A 122 -28.81 -29.88 20.00
C GLU A 122 -27.28 -29.88 20.08
N MET A 123 -26.68 -30.83 20.81
CA MET A 123 -25.23 -30.99 20.85
C MET A 123 -24.66 -31.32 19.47
N LYS A 124 -25.31 -32.20 18.70
CA LYS A 124 -24.93 -32.52 17.31
C LYS A 124 -24.99 -31.29 16.41
N ARG A 125 -26.05 -30.49 16.52
CA ARG A 125 -26.17 -29.23 15.75
C ARG A 125 -25.07 -28.25 16.13
N LEU A 126 -24.79 -28.09 17.42
CA LEU A 126 -23.71 -27.24 17.92
C LEU A 126 -22.35 -27.63 17.33
N ILE A 127 -22.05 -28.94 17.31
CA ILE A 127 -20.81 -29.48 16.75
C ILE A 127 -20.71 -29.24 15.24
N ALA A 128 -21.85 -29.25 14.52
CA ALA A 128 -21.90 -29.13 13.07
C ALA A 128 -21.93 -27.68 12.56
N GLU A 129 -22.56 -26.75 13.30
CA GLU A 129 -22.97 -25.45 12.77
C GLU A 129 -22.29 -24.24 13.43
N GLU A 130 -21.79 -24.36 14.67
CA GLU A 130 -21.30 -23.18 15.42
C GLU A 130 -19.85 -22.82 15.08
N GLU A 131 -19.66 -21.70 14.36
CA GLU A 131 -18.34 -21.22 13.94
C GLU A 131 -17.58 -20.46 15.04
N ASN A 132 -18.28 -20.00 16.08
CA ASN A 132 -17.70 -19.22 17.16
C ASN A 132 -17.38 -20.09 18.38
N ILE A 133 -16.08 -20.31 18.66
CA ILE A 133 -15.64 -21.13 19.82
C ILE A 133 -16.23 -20.64 21.15
N GLY A 134 -16.30 -19.32 21.36
CA GLY A 134 -16.76 -18.75 22.63
C GLY A 134 -18.24 -19.06 22.89
N SER A 135 -19.08 -18.81 21.90
CA SER A 135 -20.50 -19.16 21.91
C SER A 135 -20.70 -20.67 22.01
N ALA A 136 -19.93 -21.45 21.24
CA ALA A 136 -19.97 -22.91 21.25
C ALA A 136 -19.71 -23.47 22.65
N PHE A 137 -18.70 -22.97 23.35
CA PHE A 137 -18.36 -23.45 24.69
C PHE A 137 -19.42 -23.08 25.73
N GLN A 138 -19.99 -21.89 25.62
CA GLN A 138 -21.07 -21.45 26.52
C GLN A 138 -22.32 -22.32 26.32
N ARG A 139 -22.74 -22.54 25.06
CA ARG A 139 -23.90 -23.38 24.75
C ARG A 139 -23.67 -24.84 25.13
N PHE A 140 -22.47 -25.37 24.89
CA PHE A 140 -22.08 -26.70 25.32
C PHE A 140 -22.23 -26.88 26.84
N LYS A 141 -21.78 -25.89 27.62
CA LYS A 141 -21.89 -25.91 29.09
C LYS A 141 -23.35 -25.92 29.55
N GLU A 142 -24.22 -25.16 28.90
CA GLU A 142 -25.66 -25.16 29.17
C GLU A 142 -26.28 -26.53 28.88
N LEU A 143 -25.98 -27.13 27.73
CA LEU A 143 -26.45 -28.46 27.36
C LEU A 143 -25.94 -29.54 28.32
N GLN A 144 -24.69 -29.42 28.76
CA GLN A 144 -24.12 -30.32 29.76
C GLN A 144 -24.84 -30.20 31.11
N GLU A 145 -25.21 -28.99 31.53
CA GLU A 145 -25.98 -28.79 32.76
C GLU A 145 -27.39 -29.36 32.63
N GLN A 146 -28.06 -29.10 31.49
CA GLN A 146 -29.37 -29.69 31.19
C GLN A 146 -29.31 -31.22 31.26
N TRP A 147 -28.31 -31.85 30.63
CA TRP A 147 -28.11 -33.30 30.70
C TRP A 147 -28.02 -33.85 32.12
N LYS A 148 -27.31 -33.14 33.02
CA LYS A 148 -27.13 -33.53 34.42
C LYS A 148 -28.41 -33.37 35.24
N THR A 149 -29.20 -32.34 34.94
CA THR A 149 -30.45 -32.06 35.67
C THR A 149 -31.62 -32.97 35.28
N ILE A 150 -31.59 -33.55 34.08
CA ILE A 150 -32.62 -34.51 33.65
C ILE A 150 -32.50 -35.81 34.44
N GLY A 151 -33.63 -36.27 34.97
CA GLY A 151 -33.73 -37.43 35.85
C GLY A 151 -33.40 -38.77 35.20
N ASN A 152 -33.85 -39.84 35.87
CA ASN A 152 -33.59 -41.22 35.44
C ASN A 152 -34.31 -41.54 34.12
N VAL A 153 -33.70 -42.43 33.35
CA VAL A 153 -34.23 -42.95 32.07
C VAL A 153 -34.42 -44.46 32.17
N PRO A 154 -35.18 -45.09 31.25
CA PRO A 154 -35.37 -46.53 31.25
C PRO A 154 -34.03 -47.27 31.20
N ALA A 155 -33.85 -48.26 32.07
CA ALA A 155 -32.57 -48.97 32.23
C ALA A 155 -32.05 -49.58 30.92
N ARG A 156 -32.95 -50.01 30.02
CA ARG A 156 -32.61 -50.56 28.71
C ARG A 156 -31.93 -49.53 27.77
N ASP A 157 -32.29 -48.25 27.90
CA ASP A 157 -31.84 -47.17 27.01
C ASP A 157 -30.60 -46.46 27.58
N TYR A 158 -30.35 -46.57 28.89
CA TYR A 158 -29.29 -45.83 29.60
C TYR A 158 -27.89 -46.03 29.01
N ARG A 159 -27.51 -47.29 28.71
CA ARG A 159 -26.14 -47.62 28.26
C ARG A 159 -25.82 -46.96 26.92
N ASP A 160 -26.69 -47.13 25.94
CA ASP A 160 -26.50 -46.60 24.59
C ASP A 160 -26.56 -45.07 24.63
N LEU A 161 -27.53 -44.51 25.36
CA LEU A 161 -27.67 -43.08 25.57
C LEU A 161 -26.41 -42.44 26.17
N GLN A 162 -25.81 -43.09 27.18
CA GLN A 162 -24.59 -42.62 27.81
C GLN A 162 -23.37 -42.74 26.90
N SER A 163 -23.31 -43.80 26.08
CA SER A 163 -22.24 -43.97 25.08
C SER A 163 -22.30 -42.87 24.02
N ASP A 164 -23.48 -42.65 23.44
CA ASP A 164 -23.70 -41.61 22.43
C ASP A 164 -23.36 -40.22 22.96
N TYR A 165 -23.81 -39.91 24.18
CA TYR A 165 -23.46 -38.65 24.82
C TYR A 165 -21.94 -38.48 24.99
N SER A 166 -21.25 -39.53 25.44
CA SER A 166 -19.79 -39.48 25.63
C SER A 166 -19.06 -39.25 24.30
N HIS A 167 -19.49 -39.90 23.22
CA HIS A 167 -18.96 -39.66 21.87
C HIS A 167 -19.17 -38.21 21.42
N LEU A 168 -20.34 -37.62 21.68
CA LEU A 168 -20.59 -36.21 21.34
C LEU A 168 -19.70 -35.24 22.13
N LEU A 169 -19.36 -35.56 23.38
CA LEU A 169 -18.38 -34.77 24.14
C LEU A 169 -17.01 -34.83 23.48
N ASP A 170 -16.54 -36.04 23.12
CA ASP A 170 -15.25 -36.23 22.47
C ASP A 170 -15.18 -35.50 21.12
N ASP A 171 -16.21 -35.62 20.30
CA ASP A 171 -16.31 -34.96 18.99
C ASP A 171 -16.28 -33.43 19.12
N PHE A 172 -16.99 -32.87 20.11
CA PHE A 172 -16.95 -31.43 20.38
C PHE A 172 -15.53 -30.95 20.69
N PHE A 173 -14.83 -31.61 21.62
CA PHE A 173 -13.46 -31.21 21.98
C PHE A 173 -12.45 -31.47 20.86
N TYR A 174 -12.63 -32.52 20.06
CA TYR A 174 -11.83 -32.80 18.88
C TYR A 174 -11.94 -31.66 17.85
N ASN A 175 -13.15 -31.23 17.52
CA ASN A 175 -13.38 -30.12 16.58
C ASN A 175 -12.81 -28.80 17.09
N ILE A 176 -12.97 -28.51 18.39
CA ILE A 176 -12.36 -27.31 19.01
C ILE A 176 -10.83 -27.35 18.94
N ARG A 177 -10.21 -28.52 19.13
CA ARG A 177 -8.76 -28.68 18.99
C ARG A 177 -8.31 -28.44 17.55
N ILE A 178 -9.00 -29.02 16.56
CA ILE A 178 -8.71 -28.78 15.13
C ILE A 178 -8.79 -27.29 14.81
N TYR A 179 -9.85 -26.61 15.25
CA TYR A 179 -9.98 -25.17 15.00
C TYR A 179 -8.82 -24.38 15.61
N LYS A 180 -8.43 -24.68 16.86
CA LYS A 180 -7.30 -24.02 17.50
C LYS A 180 -6.00 -24.25 16.74
N GLU A 181 -5.74 -25.50 16.33
CA GLU A 181 -4.56 -25.86 15.54
C GLU A 181 -4.54 -25.16 14.17
N LEU A 182 -5.68 -25.10 13.48
CA LEU A 182 -5.84 -24.40 12.21
C LEU A 182 -5.59 -22.89 12.37
N ARG A 183 -6.18 -22.28 13.40
CA ARG A 183 -5.95 -20.86 13.72
C ARG A 183 -4.48 -20.59 14.04
N GLU A 184 -3.85 -21.45 14.85
CA GLU A 184 -2.43 -21.31 15.17
C GLU A 184 -1.55 -21.50 13.94
N HIS A 185 -1.89 -22.42 13.05
CA HIS A 185 -1.22 -22.58 11.76
C HIS A 185 -1.38 -21.32 10.88
N ASP A 186 -2.58 -20.75 10.80
CA ASP A 186 -2.82 -19.52 10.04
C ASP A 186 -2.07 -18.32 10.61
N LEU A 187 -2.04 -18.17 11.95
CA LEU A 187 -1.24 -17.15 12.61
C LEU A 187 0.25 -17.34 12.31
N ARG A 188 0.78 -18.57 12.39
CA ARG A 188 2.18 -18.88 12.02
C ARG A 188 2.48 -18.55 10.57
N LYS A 189 1.59 -18.92 9.64
CA LYS A 189 1.73 -18.61 8.21
C LYS A 189 1.70 -17.11 7.94
N ASN A 190 0.75 -16.38 8.54
CA ASN A 190 0.65 -14.93 8.40
C ASN A 190 1.89 -14.23 8.98
N THR A 191 2.39 -14.71 10.12
CA THR A 191 3.64 -14.22 10.72
C THR A 191 4.80 -14.38 9.75
N ALA A 192 4.99 -15.57 9.19
CA ALA A 192 6.05 -15.84 8.22
C ALA A 192 5.93 -14.96 6.96
N LEU A 193 4.71 -14.78 6.43
CA LEU A 193 4.46 -13.89 5.29
C LEU A 193 4.80 -12.43 5.60
N LYS A 194 4.39 -11.91 6.76
CA LYS A 194 4.72 -10.54 7.16
C LYS A 194 6.21 -10.38 7.48
N GLN A 195 6.89 -11.39 8.00
CA GLN A 195 8.34 -11.42 8.18
C GLN A 195 9.08 -11.34 6.83
N ALA A 196 8.64 -12.12 5.84
CA ALA A 196 9.17 -12.06 4.49
C ALA A 196 8.96 -10.66 3.88
N LEU A 197 7.75 -10.09 3.98
CA LEU A 197 7.46 -8.73 3.49
C LEU A 197 8.30 -7.66 4.18
N ALA A 198 8.56 -7.78 5.48
CA ALA A 198 9.45 -6.87 6.20
C ALA A 198 10.90 -6.98 5.69
N SER A 199 11.39 -8.20 5.46
CA SER A 199 12.71 -8.43 4.87
C SER A 199 12.80 -7.89 3.43
N ASP A 200 11.76 -8.10 2.62
CA ASP A 200 11.69 -7.60 1.25
C ASP A 200 11.70 -6.07 1.25
N MET A 201 10.92 -5.42 2.13
CA MET A 201 10.91 -3.96 2.30
C MET A 201 12.28 -3.41 2.72
N GLU A 202 13.00 -4.10 3.61
CA GLU A 202 14.37 -3.71 4.01
C GLU A 202 15.36 -3.85 2.85
N SER A 203 15.22 -4.89 2.02
CA SER A 203 16.09 -5.11 0.87
C SER A 203 15.99 -3.99 -0.17
N LEU A 204 14.82 -3.33 -0.25
CA LEU A 204 14.61 -2.18 -1.12
C LEU A 204 15.60 -1.05 -0.82
N ALA A 205 16.14 -0.92 0.40
CA ALA A 205 17.13 0.13 0.68
C ALA A 205 18.36 0.08 -0.27
N GLN A 206 18.69 -1.11 -0.80
CA GLN A 206 19.81 -1.34 -1.72
C GLN A 206 19.46 -1.16 -3.20
N GLU A 207 18.17 -1.03 -3.55
CA GLU A 207 17.74 -0.82 -4.93
C GLU A 207 18.02 0.63 -5.35
N ASP A 208 18.65 0.83 -6.51
CA ASP A 208 19.02 2.16 -7.00
C ASP A 208 17.97 2.75 -7.95
N ASN A 209 17.13 1.91 -8.56
CA ASN A 209 16.07 2.39 -9.44
C ASN A 209 14.89 2.95 -8.62
N ILE A 210 14.87 4.28 -8.48
CA ILE A 210 13.86 5.04 -7.74
C ILE A 210 12.42 4.74 -8.20
N LYS A 211 12.18 4.51 -9.50
CA LYS A 211 10.82 4.21 -9.99
C LYS A 211 10.37 2.80 -9.61
N GLU A 212 11.28 1.83 -9.70
CA GLU A 212 11.00 0.46 -9.27
C GLU A 212 10.80 0.40 -7.76
N LEU A 213 11.59 1.17 -6.98
CA LEU A 213 11.39 1.36 -5.55
C LEU A 213 9.97 1.81 -5.20
N GLU A 214 9.51 2.91 -5.81
CA GLU A 214 8.17 3.45 -5.56
C GLU A 214 7.06 2.44 -5.88
N GLY A 215 7.25 1.63 -6.93
CA GLY A 215 6.34 0.53 -7.29
C GLY A 215 6.33 -0.60 -6.26
N LYS A 216 7.51 -1.14 -5.92
CA LYS A 216 7.67 -2.25 -4.97
C LYS A 216 7.18 -1.89 -3.57
N VAL A 217 7.42 -0.66 -3.10
CA VAL A 217 6.90 -0.21 -1.79
C VAL A 217 5.37 -0.29 -1.74
N ARG A 218 4.69 0.19 -2.78
CA ARG A 218 3.22 0.12 -2.87
C ARG A 218 2.72 -1.32 -2.91
N GLU A 219 3.36 -2.16 -3.72
CA GLU A 219 3.03 -3.58 -3.81
C GLU A 219 3.16 -4.30 -2.45
N TYR A 220 4.25 -4.04 -1.73
CA TYR A 220 4.48 -4.68 -0.43
C TYR A 220 3.55 -4.15 0.66
N GLN A 221 3.20 -2.86 0.65
CA GLN A 221 2.16 -2.31 1.54
C GLN A 221 0.80 -2.94 1.27
N GLU A 222 0.43 -3.12 0.01
CA GLU A 222 -0.83 -3.78 -0.35
C GLU A 222 -0.84 -5.23 0.15
N LYS A 223 0.22 -6.01 -0.14
CA LYS A 223 0.37 -7.38 0.37
C LYS A 223 0.33 -7.43 1.90
N TRP A 224 0.96 -6.47 2.58
CA TRP A 224 0.95 -6.38 4.05
C TRP A 224 -0.47 -6.23 4.62
N HIS A 225 -1.32 -5.45 3.95
CA HIS A 225 -2.72 -5.27 4.32
C HIS A 225 -3.61 -6.47 3.97
N GLN A 226 -3.25 -7.24 2.95
CA GLN A 226 -3.96 -8.48 2.58
C GLN A 226 -3.64 -9.66 3.52
N VAL A 227 -2.45 -9.68 4.12
CA VAL A 227 -2.09 -10.73 5.09
C VAL A 227 -2.86 -10.52 6.40
N GLY A 228 -3.50 -11.60 6.85
CA GLY A 228 -4.34 -11.63 8.05
C GLY A 228 -3.61 -11.37 9.38
N PRO A 229 -4.28 -11.63 10.51
CA PRO A 229 -3.73 -11.36 11.83
C PRO A 229 -2.47 -12.20 12.12
N VAL A 230 -1.62 -11.66 12.97
CA VAL A 230 -0.35 -12.24 13.46
C VAL A 230 -0.50 -12.48 14.96
N SER A 231 0.37 -13.30 15.56
CA SER A 231 0.47 -13.42 17.01
C SER A 231 0.63 -12.05 17.67
N GLN A 232 0.02 -11.85 18.84
CA GLN A 232 0.06 -10.57 19.54
C GLN A 232 1.49 -10.17 19.92
N ASP A 233 2.31 -11.15 20.31
CA ASP A 233 3.68 -10.94 20.77
C ASP A 233 4.62 -10.48 19.65
N GLU A 234 4.39 -10.90 18.40
CA GLU A 234 5.25 -10.55 17.27
C GLU A 234 4.72 -9.34 16.48
N TRP A 235 3.45 -8.98 16.65
CA TRP A 235 2.80 -7.93 15.85
C TRP A 235 3.52 -6.59 15.93
N GLU A 236 3.82 -6.09 17.13
CA GLU A 236 4.44 -4.77 17.30
C GLU A 236 5.83 -4.71 16.69
N ALA A 237 6.68 -5.68 17.00
CA ALA A 237 8.03 -5.76 16.47
C ALA A 237 8.03 -5.86 14.93
N LEU A 238 7.13 -6.68 14.37
CA LEU A 238 7.04 -6.89 12.93
C LEU A 238 6.48 -5.67 12.20
N ARG A 239 5.45 -5.04 12.77
CA ARG A 239 4.87 -3.78 12.29
C ARG A 239 5.93 -2.69 12.25
N ASP A 240 6.63 -2.49 13.36
CA ASP A 240 7.61 -1.42 13.47
C ASP A 240 8.78 -1.64 12.52
N ARG A 241 9.25 -2.89 12.36
CA ARG A 241 10.25 -3.26 11.34
C ARG A 241 9.81 -2.87 9.93
N PHE A 242 8.61 -3.27 9.52
CA PHE A 242 8.08 -2.98 8.18
C PHE A 242 7.93 -1.48 7.91
N TRP A 243 7.34 -0.72 8.85
CA TRP A 243 7.11 0.72 8.64
C TRP A 243 8.38 1.56 8.79
N ASN A 244 9.35 1.13 9.61
CA ASN A 244 10.66 1.79 9.65
C ASN A 244 11.42 1.58 8.33
N ALA A 245 11.43 0.37 7.78
CA ALA A 245 11.99 0.12 6.45
C ALA A 245 11.28 0.95 5.37
N THR A 246 9.96 1.03 5.43
CA THR A 246 9.15 1.87 4.53
C THR A 246 9.57 3.35 4.60
N ARG A 247 9.77 3.90 5.80
CA ARG A 247 10.23 5.29 5.99
C ARG A 247 11.61 5.50 5.37
N ILE A 248 12.56 4.61 5.62
CA ILE A 248 13.91 4.68 5.06
C ILE A 248 13.88 4.74 3.53
N VAL A 249 13.06 3.88 2.90
CA VAL A 249 12.92 3.88 1.43
C VAL A 249 12.32 5.20 0.94
N TYR A 250 11.25 5.69 1.58
CA TYR A 250 10.67 6.98 1.19
C TYR A 250 11.66 8.13 1.39
N ASP A 251 12.43 8.16 2.47
CA ASP A 251 13.43 9.21 2.70
C ASP A 251 14.46 9.23 1.57
N LYS A 252 14.95 8.05 1.13
CA LYS A 252 15.83 7.91 -0.04
C LYS A 252 15.19 8.46 -1.32
N VAL A 253 13.91 8.16 -1.57
CA VAL A 253 13.16 8.66 -2.74
C VAL A 253 13.02 10.19 -2.69
N HIS A 254 12.64 10.75 -1.54
CA HIS A 254 12.48 12.19 -1.35
C HIS A 254 13.82 12.91 -1.52
N GLU A 255 14.91 12.36 -0.96
CA GLU A 255 16.25 12.91 -1.11
C GLU A 255 16.69 12.93 -2.57
N HIS A 256 16.47 11.84 -3.33
CA HIS A 256 16.78 11.80 -4.76
C HIS A 256 16.07 12.92 -5.54
N TYR A 257 14.76 13.07 -5.38
CA TYR A 257 14.01 14.09 -6.11
C TYR A 257 14.33 15.51 -5.63
N ARG A 258 14.66 15.70 -4.34
CA ARG A 258 15.14 16.98 -3.80
C ARG A 258 16.50 17.34 -4.40
N ALA A 259 17.45 16.41 -4.42
CA ALA A 259 18.79 16.63 -4.99
C ALA A 259 18.70 16.99 -6.48
N ARG A 260 17.90 16.23 -7.25
CA ARG A 260 17.68 16.49 -8.67
C ARG A 260 17.01 17.85 -8.93
N ARG A 261 16.06 18.25 -8.08
CA ARG A 261 15.43 19.57 -8.18
C ARG A 261 16.45 20.68 -7.89
N ALA A 262 17.24 20.54 -6.83
CA ALA A 262 18.28 21.50 -6.49
C ALA A 262 19.34 21.61 -7.60
N GLU A 263 19.73 20.50 -8.22
CA GLU A 263 20.63 20.49 -9.37
C GLU A 263 20.02 21.25 -10.56
N HIS A 264 18.75 20.99 -10.90
CA HIS A 264 18.06 21.71 -11.98
C HIS A 264 17.92 23.21 -11.71
N GLU A 265 17.63 23.60 -10.47
CA GLU A 265 17.56 25.00 -10.04
C GLU A 265 18.93 25.69 -10.12
N ALA A 266 20.00 25.02 -9.68
CA ALA A 266 21.37 25.52 -9.79
C ALA A 266 21.80 25.68 -11.25
N ASN A 267 21.50 24.69 -12.10
CA ASN A 267 21.76 24.74 -13.54
C ASN A 267 20.98 25.88 -14.22
N LEU A 268 19.72 26.12 -13.83
CA LEU A 268 18.93 27.23 -14.33
C LEU A 268 19.53 28.58 -13.93
N ALA A 269 19.86 28.76 -12.65
CA ALA A 269 20.47 29.98 -12.16
C ALA A 269 21.82 30.27 -12.84
N ALA A 270 22.66 29.24 -13.03
CA ALA A 270 23.91 29.37 -13.77
C ALA A 270 23.68 29.79 -15.23
N LYS A 271 22.70 29.19 -15.92
CA LYS A 271 22.33 29.56 -17.30
C LYS A 271 21.81 30.99 -17.39
N GLN A 272 20.93 31.40 -16.49
CA GLN A 272 20.43 32.78 -16.40
C GLN A 272 21.57 33.76 -16.14
N GLY A 273 22.52 33.41 -15.26
CA GLY A 273 23.72 34.21 -15.03
C GLY A 273 24.57 34.39 -16.28
N LEU A 274 24.68 33.39 -17.16
CA LEU A 274 25.36 33.54 -18.45
C LEU A 274 24.62 34.50 -19.40
N VAL A 275 23.27 34.43 -19.43
CA VAL A 275 22.46 35.37 -20.23
C VAL A 275 22.70 36.80 -19.77
N GLU A 276 22.63 37.07 -18.46
CA GLU A 276 22.87 38.40 -17.91
C GLU A 276 24.29 38.88 -18.18
N LYS A 277 25.30 38.01 -18.06
CA LYS A 277 26.68 38.37 -18.43
C LYS A 277 26.78 38.81 -19.89
N VAL A 278 26.14 38.11 -20.83
CA VAL A 278 26.12 38.55 -22.26
C VAL A 278 25.43 39.91 -22.40
N ARG A 279 24.31 40.14 -21.70
CA ARG A 279 23.62 41.44 -21.71
C ARG A 279 24.50 42.57 -21.16
N THR A 280 25.17 42.37 -20.04
CA THR A 280 26.09 43.36 -19.46
C THR A 280 27.27 43.67 -20.40
N LEU A 281 27.79 42.68 -21.14
CA LEU A 281 28.81 42.93 -22.15
C LEU A 281 28.28 43.81 -23.30
N MET A 282 26.98 43.80 -23.57
CA MET A 282 26.37 44.68 -24.55
C MET A 282 26.27 46.15 -24.09
N ASP A 283 26.18 46.40 -22.78
CA ASP A 283 26.16 47.78 -22.24
C ASP A 283 27.49 48.51 -22.46
N GLY A 284 28.60 47.76 -22.57
CA GLY A 284 29.94 48.30 -22.82
C GLY A 284 30.27 48.64 -24.28
N LEU A 285 29.31 48.55 -25.20
CA LEU A 285 29.56 48.63 -26.65
C LEU A 285 29.75 50.06 -27.19
N GLU A 286 29.10 51.07 -26.61
CA GLU A 286 29.04 52.42 -27.19
C GLU A 286 30.39 53.14 -27.28
N ALA A 287 31.36 52.76 -26.44
CA ALA A 287 32.71 53.35 -26.42
C ALA A 287 33.80 52.39 -26.93
N ALA A 288 33.43 51.23 -27.47
CA ALA A 288 34.38 50.16 -27.81
C ALA A 288 35.07 50.40 -29.17
N GLY A 289 36.40 50.44 -29.17
CA GLY A 289 37.21 50.39 -30.39
C GLY A 289 37.40 48.97 -30.92
N ALA A 290 38.08 48.84 -32.07
CA ALA A 290 38.28 47.55 -32.72
C ALA A 290 39.06 46.52 -31.87
N LYS A 291 39.87 46.97 -30.89
CA LYS A 291 40.58 46.09 -29.96
C LYS A 291 39.63 45.56 -28.88
N GLU A 292 38.81 46.44 -28.32
CA GLU A 292 37.81 46.14 -27.30
C GLU A 292 36.78 45.15 -27.85
N TRP A 293 36.32 45.34 -29.09
CA TRP A 293 35.43 44.40 -29.77
C TRP A 293 35.99 42.97 -29.92
N ARG A 294 37.31 42.83 -30.10
CA ARG A 294 37.96 41.50 -30.11
C ARG A 294 37.91 40.87 -28.72
N ALA A 295 38.31 41.61 -27.70
CA ALA A 295 38.28 41.14 -26.31
C ALA A 295 36.86 40.76 -25.85
N LEU A 296 35.84 41.55 -26.21
CA LEU A 296 34.43 41.23 -25.92
C LEU A 296 33.96 39.99 -26.68
N THR A 297 34.42 39.79 -27.93
CA THR A 297 34.12 38.57 -28.69
C THR A 297 34.64 37.34 -27.97
N ASP A 298 35.90 37.39 -27.50
CA ASP A 298 36.52 36.26 -26.81
C ASP A 298 35.75 35.91 -25.53
N GLN A 299 35.30 36.91 -24.77
CA GLN A 299 34.44 36.71 -23.60
C GLN A 299 33.09 36.07 -23.94
N VAL A 300 32.42 36.52 -25.01
CA VAL A 300 31.14 35.91 -25.43
C VAL A 300 31.34 34.45 -25.88
N LEU A 301 32.44 34.15 -26.57
CA LEU A 301 32.78 32.77 -26.96
C LEU A 301 33.08 31.89 -25.72
N GLU A 302 33.74 32.44 -24.71
CA GLU A 302 33.96 31.76 -23.43
C GLU A 302 32.63 31.45 -22.72
N LEU A 303 31.69 32.40 -22.69
CA LEU A 303 30.34 32.20 -22.13
C LEU A 303 29.55 31.12 -22.90
N GLN A 304 29.68 31.08 -24.23
CA GLN A 304 29.10 30.01 -25.05
C GLN A 304 29.76 28.64 -24.77
N GLY A 305 31.06 28.63 -24.43
CA GLY A 305 31.76 27.45 -23.94
C GLY A 305 31.21 26.98 -22.59
N ALA A 306 31.13 27.89 -21.62
CA ALA A 306 30.59 27.63 -20.29
C ALA A 306 29.15 27.10 -20.32
N TRP A 307 28.30 27.64 -21.22
CA TRP A 307 26.93 27.17 -21.41
C TRP A 307 26.84 25.67 -21.68
N LYS A 308 27.75 25.13 -22.51
CA LYS A 308 27.78 23.71 -22.89
C LYS A 308 28.17 22.79 -21.74
N GLN A 309 28.83 23.32 -20.71
CA GLN A 309 29.25 22.56 -19.53
C GLN A 309 28.16 22.51 -18.45
N ILE A 310 27.12 23.34 -18.53
CA ILE A 310 26.04 23.36 -17.54
C ILE A 310 25.02 22.25 -17.86
N GLY A 311 24.67 21.49 -16.83
CA GLY A 311 23.67 20.43 -16.91
C GLY A 311 22.26 20.93 -17.28
N PHE A 312 21.33 20.00 -17.39
CA PHE A 312 19.95 20.32 -17.78
C PHE A 312 19.17 20.96 -16.60
N ALA A 313 18.26 21.89 -16.90
CA ALA A 313 17.26 22.40 -15.95
C ALA A 313 15.94 21.63 -16.16
N THR A 314 14.75 22.15 -15.81
CA THR A 314 13.51 21.52 -16.30
C THR A 314 13.34 21.78 -17.81
N LYS A 315 12.60 20.91 -18.51
CA LYS A 315 12.41 21.04 -19.98
C LYS A 315 11.89 22.43 -20.39
N LYS A 316 10.85 22.90 -19.69
CA LYS A 316 10.20 24.19 -19.95
C LYS A 316 11.17 25.37 -19.72
N GLU A 317 11.92 25.32 -18.63
CA GLU A 317 12.86 26.41 -18.30
C GLU A 317 14.08 26.40 -19.23
N ASN A 318 14.57 25.21 -19.61
CA ASN A 318 15.71 25.07 -20.50
C ASN A 318 15.42 25.64 -21.90
N GLU A 319 14.22 25.40 -22.45
CA GLU A 319 13.78 26.00 -23.72
C GLU A 319 13.70 27.53 -23.63
N LYS A 320 13.16 28.06 -22.53
CA LYS A 320 13.06 29.50 -22.31
C LYS A 320 14.44 30.15 -22.23
N VAL A 321 15.31 29.67 -21.34
CA VAL A 321 16.64 30.27 -21.10
C VAL A 321 17.56 30.10 -22.30
N TRP A 322 17.43 29.01 -23.08
CA TRP A 322 18.18 28.83 -24.33
C TRP A 322 17.82 29.89 -25.37
N ARG A 323 16.52 30.20 -25.54
CA ARG A 323 16.08 31.25 -26.45
C ARG A 323 16.65 32.61 -26.03
N GLU A 324 16.55 32.95 -24.75
CA GLU A 324 17.09 34.21 -24.21
C GLU A 324 18.61 34.32 -24.42
N PHE A 325 19.35 33.23 -24.18
CA PHE A 325 20.79 33.18 -24.42
C PHE A 325 21.15 33.36 -25.90
N ARG A 326 20.43 32.68 -26.79
CA ARG A 326 20.63 32.78 -28.24
C ARG A 326 20.31 34.19 -28.74
N GLU A 327 19.22 34.79 -28.28
CA GLU A 327 18.84 36.17 -28.61
C GLU A 327 19.91 37.17 -28.18
N ALA A 328 20.41 37.07 -26.94
CA ALA A 328 21.49 37.91 -26.45
C ALA A 328 22.78 37.76 -27.28
N CYS A 329 23.20 36.51 -27.57
CA CYS A 329 24.36 36.26 -28.42
C CYS A 329 24.17 36.81 -29.84
N ASN A 330 23.00 36.60 -30.45
CA ASN A 330 22.70 37.10 -31.79
C ASN A 330 22.74 38.63 -31.83
N ALA A 331 22.20 39.30 -30.81
CA ALA A 331 22.23 40.75 -30.71
C ALA A 331 23.68 41.27 -30.60
N PHE A 332 24.53 40.63 -29.80
CA PHE A 332 25.95 40.95 -29.72
C PHE A 332 26.66 40.82 -31.08
N PHE A 333 26.48 39.69 -31.79
CA PHE A 333 27.14 39.48 -33.09
C PHE A 333 26.57 40.38 -34.20
N ALA A 334 25.29 40.75 -34.13
CA ALA A 334 24.70 41.74 -35.03
C ALA A 334 25.31 43.13 -34.81
N ALA A 335 25.45 43.57 -33.55
CA ALA A 335 26.10 44.83 -33.20
C ALA A 335 27.58 44.85 -33.64
N LYS A 336 28.31 43.75 -33.40
CA LYS A 336 29.69 43.59 -33.89
C LYS A 336 29.76 43.75 -35.41
N LYS A 337 28.85 43.10 -36.14
CA LYS A 337 28.82 43.18 -37.59
C LYS A 337 28.61 44.64 -38.04
N SER A 338 27.62 45.34 -37.46
CA SER A 338 27.35 46.75 -37.78
C SER A 338 28.59 47.62 -37.57
N PHE A 339 29.25 47.50 -36.41
CA PHE A 339 30.45 48.27 -36.09
C PHE A 339 31.58 48.05 -37.11
N PHE A 340 31.88 46.80 -37.47
CA PHE A 340 32.96 46.52 -38.43
C PHE A 340 32.60 46.86 -39.88
N ASP A 341 31.32 46.79 -40.26
CA ASP A 341 30.84 47.26 -41.56
C ASP A 341 30.96 48.79 -41.65
N GLU A 342 30.53 49.53 -40.62
CA GLU A 342 30.68 50.99 -40.52
C GLU A 342 32.16 51.42 -40.54
N LEU A 343 33.01 50.76 -39.75
CA LEU A 343 34.44 51.04 -39.72
C LEU A 343 35.11 50.81 -41.08
N LYS A 344 34.67 49.78 -41.81
CA LYS A 344 35.16 49.47 -43.15
C LYS A 344 34.73 50.54 -44.15
N ASP A 345 33.49 51.03 -44.07
CA ASP A 345 33.01 52.11 -44.92
C ASP A 345 33.73 53.44 -44.63
N GLN A 346 33.95 53.78 -43.35
CA GLN A 346 34.78 54.93 -42.97
C GLN A 346 36.18 54.85 -43.58
N TYR A 347 36.85 53.70 -43.49
CA TYR A 347 38.15 53.51 -44.14
C TYR A 347 38.07 53.63 -45.66
N ARG A 348 36.99 53.15 -46.29
CA ARG A 348 36.78 53.27 -47.74
C ARG A 348 36.66 54.72 -48.18
N GLU A 349 35.88 55.53 -47.47
CA GLU A 349 35.72 56.95 -47.76
C GLU A 349 37.05 57.72 -47.62
N VAL A 350 37.81 57.47 -46.55
CA VAL A 350 39.12 58.08 -46.35
C VAL A 350 40.10 57.63 -47.43
N ARG A 351 40.05 56.35 -47.81
CA ARG A 351 40.87 55.80 -48.90
C ARG A 351 40.57 56.51 -50.22
N GLU A 352 39.31 56.69 -50.58
CA GLU A 352 38.89 57.39 -51.80
C GLU A 352 39.37 58.86 -51.80
N LYS A 353 39.22 59.57 -50.67
CA LYS A 353 39.76 60.93 -50.51
C LYS A 353 41.28 60.98 -50.70
N LYS A 354 42.02 60.08 -50.05
CA LYS A 354 43.48 60.00 -50.16
C LYS A 354 43.93 59.57 -51.57
N GLN A 355 43.19 58.70 -52.23
CA GLN A 355 43.44 58.32 -53.62
C GLN A 355 43.30 59.53 -54.56
N ALA A 356 42.27 60.37 -54.38
CA ALA A 356 42.11 61.60 -55.16
C ALA A 356 43.24 62.62 -54.91
N LEU A 357 43.67 62.79 -53.65
CA LEU A 357 44.83 63.64 -53.30
C LEU A 357 46.13 63.12 -53.93
N LEU A 358 46.29 61.80 -53.99
CA LEU A 358 47.42 61.14 -54.66
C LEU A 358 47.41 61.43 -56.16
N GLU A 359 46.28 61.23 -56.83
CA GLU A 359 46.16 61.48 -58.27
C GLU A 359 46.46 62.94 -58.62
N GLU A 360 46.00 63.89 -57.79
CA GLU A 360 46.31 65.29 -57.99
C GLU A 360 47.81 65.59 -57.79
N ALA A 361 48.44 65.02 -56.76
CA ALA A 361 49.88 65.16 -56.55
C ALA A 361 50.70 64.53 -57.69
N GLU A 362 50.26 63.39 -58.23
CA GLU A 362 50.89 62.73 -59.38
C GLU A 362 50.81 63.58 -60.65
N GLN A 363 49.71 64.31 -60.88
CA GLN A 363 49.60 65.25 -62.01
C GLN A 363 50.53 66.46 -61.88
N LEU A 364 50.79 66.89 -60.64
CA LEU A 364 51.61 68.06 -60.33
C LEU A 364 53.11 67.75 -60.26
N LYS A 365 53.51 66.47 -60.21
CA LYS A 365 54.88 66.05 -59.91
C LYS A 365 55.94 66.58 -60.88
N ASP A 366 55.59 66.69 -62.17
CA ASP A 366 56.48 67.12 -63.25
C ASP A 366 56.21 68.58 -63.70
N SER A 367 55.38 69.32 -62.96
CA SER A 367 55.02 70.70 -63.30
C SER A 367 56.18 71.67 -63.08
N THR A 368 56.41 72.56 -64.03
CA THR A 368 57.45 73.61 -63.98
C THR A 368 56.94 74.94 -63.42
N ALA A 369 55.66 75.02 -63.03
CA ALA A 369 55.07 76.19 -62.36
C ALA A 369 55.48 76.24 -60.87
N TRP A 370 56.80 76.38 -60.62
CA TRP A 370 57.44 76.05 -59.34
C TRP A 370 56.82 76.62 -58.07
N ARG A 371 56.33 77.87 -58.10
CA ARG A 371 55.75 78.53 -56.92
C ARG A 371 54.33 78.03 -56.65
N GLN A 372 53.47 78.07 -57.67
CA GLN A 372 52.06 77.67 -57.55
C GLN A 372 51.92 76.18 -57.22
N THR A 373 52.70 75.33 -57.89
CA THR A 373 52.70 73.88 -57.65
C THR A 373 53.17 73.54 -56.24
N ALA A 374 54.16 74.26 -55.71
CA ALA A 374 54.63 74.04 -54.34
C ALA A 374 53.58 74.40 -53.28
N ASP A 375 52.86 75.50 -53.47
CA ASP A 375 51.79 75.90 -52.55
C ASP A 375 50.62 74.90 -52.63
N ARG A 376 50.30 74.41 -53.83
CA ARG A 376 49.27 73.37 -54.00
C ARG A 376 49.66 72.03 -53.38
N LEU A 377 50.88 71.54 -53.60
CA LEU A 377 51.36 70.29 -52.98
C LEU A 377 51.40 70.38 -51.45
N LYS A 378 51.77 71.54 -50.88
CA LYS A 378 51.68 71.77 -49.43
C LYS A 378 50.24 71.71 -48.93
N ALA A 379 49.29 72.28 -49.67
CA ALA A 379 47.87 72.19 -49.33
C ALA A 379 47.37 70.73 -49.40
N LEU A 380 47.80 69.95 -50.40
CA LEU A 380 47.47 68.53 -50.49
C LEU A 380 48.07 67.73 -49.33
N GLN A 381 49.29 68.03 -48.89
CA GLN A 381 49.89 67.40 -47.71
C GLN A 381 49.14 67.73 -46.42
N ALA A 382 48.58 68.94 -46.29
CA ALA A 382 47.73 69.30 -45.17
C ALA A 382 46.40 68.53 -45.23
N ALA A 383 45.73 68.53 -46.39
CA ALA A 383 44.48 67.79 -46.62
C ALA A 383 44.66 66.27 -46.39
N TRP A 384 45.83 65.70 -46.72
CA TRP A 384 46.15 64.30 -46.46
C TRP A 384 46.13 63.96 -44.96
N LYS A 385 46.72 64.84 -44.14
CA LYS A 385 46.77 64.65 -42.68
C LYS A 385 45.38 64.82 -42.07
N GLU A 386 44.60 65.76 -42.59
CA GLU A 386 43.24 66.03 -42.13
C GLU A 386 42.24 64.92 -42.54
N ALA A 387 42.49 64.22 -43.65
CA ALA A 387 41.61 63.16 -44.15
C ALA A 387 41.49 61.94 -43.20
N GLY A 388 42.33 61.79 -42.18
CA GLY A 388 42.27 60.68 -41.22
C GLY A 388 43.04 59.44 -41.69
N SER A 389 42.58 58.23 -41.37
CA SER A 389 43.24 56.96 -41.72
C SER A 389 42.41 56.16 -42.72
N ALA A 390 43.03 55.64 -43.79
CA ALA A 390 42.43 54.73 -44.78
C ALA A 390 42.46 53.26 -44.31
N GLY A 391 42.74 53.02 -43.03
CA GLY A 391 42.88 51.69 -42.46
C GLY A 391 44.27 51.08 -42.70
N PRO A 392 44.63 50.06 -41.91
CA PRO A 392 46.01 49.52 -41.86
C PRO A 392 46.48 48.91 -43.19
N ARG A 393 45.57 48.48 -44.06
CA ARG A 393 45.90 47.85 -45.34
C ARG A 393 46.29 48.86 -46.41
N ASP A 394 45.53 49.94 -46.56
CA ASP A 394 45.65 50.86 -47.70
C ASP A 394 46.48 52.10 -47.33
N GLU A 395 46.48 52.53 -46.07
CA GLU A 395 47.18 53.73 -45.59
C GLU A 395 48.66 53.75 -45.98
N HIS A 396 49.40 52.68 -45.68
CA HIS A 396 50.83 52.61 -45.95
C HIS A 396 51.15 52.70 -47.45
N LYS A 397 50.36 52.00 -48.28
CA LYS A 397 50.54 51.98 -49.73
C LYS A 397 50.25 53.36 -50.34
N LEU A 398 49.15 53.98 -49.92
CA LEU A 398 48.74 55.31 -50.37
C LEU A 398 49.77 56.37 -49.97
N TRP A 399 50.22 56.35 -48.71
CA TRP A 399 51.20 57.31 -48.19
C TRP A 399 52.54 57.21 -48.91
N SER A 400 53.04 56.00 -49.14
CA SER A 400 54.30 55.76 -49.86
C SER A 400 54.30 56.44 -51.23
N LYS A 401 53.23 56.24 -52.02
CA LYS A 401 53.09 56.83 -53.36
C LYS A 401 52.91 58.36 -53.32
N PHE A 402 52.09 58.84 -52.39
CA PHE A 402 51.82 60.28 -52.28
C PHE A 402 53.08 61.05 -51.90
N ARG A 403 53.84 60.48 -50.97
CA ARG A 403 55.14 61.02 -50.58
C ARG A 403 56.11 61.02 -51.75
N GLU A 404 56.22 59.92 -52.49
CA GLU A 404 57.07 59.82 -53.68
C GLU A 404 56.74 60.90 -54.72
N ALA A 405 55.47 61.12 -55.03
CA ALA A 405 55.03 62.17 -55.95
C ALA A 405 55.41 63.59 -55.46
N CYS A 406 55.21 63.88 -54.17
CA CYS A 406 55.61 65.15 -53.57
C CYS A 406 57.13 65.33 -53.59
N ASP A 407 57.88 64.32 -53.14
CA ASP A 407 59.34 64.35 -53.04
C ASP A 407 59.97 64.54 -54.43
N GLY A 408 59.41 63.90 -55.47
CA GLY A 408 59.84 64.08 -56.85
C GLY A 408 59.81 65.53 -57.32
N PHE A 409 58.69 66.23 -57.13
CA PHE A 409 58.57 67.66 -57.48
C PHE A 409 59.55 68.53 -56.70
N PHE A 410 59.65 68.33 -55.37
CA PHE A 410 60.53 69.18 -54.55
C PHE A 410 62.00 68.95 -54.85
N GLN A 411 62.40 67.73 -55.22
CA GLN A 411 63.75 67.44 -55.71
C GLN A 411 64.02 68.12 -57.07
N ALA A 412 63.09 68.02 -58.03
CA ALA A 412 63.20 68.68 -59.34
C ALA A 412 63.28 70.21 -59.20
N ARG A 413 62.41 70.80 -58.38
CA ARG A 413 62.42 72.22 -58.06
C ARG A 413 63.75 72.66 -57.45
N LYS A 414 64.26 71.89 -56.48
CA LYS A 414 65.55 72.18 -55.82
C LYS A 414 66.70 72.13 -56.83
N ALA A 415 66.69 71.17 -57.74
CA ALA A 415 67.69 71.07 -58.80
C ALA A 415 67.64 72.28 -59.75
N HIS A 416 66.44 72.66 -60.22
CA HIS A 416 66.26 73.81 -61.12
C HIS A 416 66.74 75.13 -60.51
N PHE A 417 66.36 75.45 -59.27
CA PHE A 417 66.83 76.68 -58.62
C PHE A 417 68.33 76.64 -58.31
N LYS A 418 68.89 75.47 -57.97
CA LYS A 418 70.34 75.32 -57.82
C LYS A 418 71.09 75.62 -59.12
N GLU A 419 70.55 75.18 -60.25
CA GLU A 419 71.11 75.44 -61.58
C GLU A 419 70.96 76.92 -61.97
N GLN A 420 69.80 77.54 -61.74
CA GLN A 420 69.61 78.98 -61.94
C GLN A 420 70.55 79.82 -61.07
N ASP A 421 70.71 79.48 -59.79
CA ASP A 421 71.60 80.19 -58.88
C ASP A 421 73.07 80.07 -59.34
N ALA A 422 73.47 78.90 -59.83
CA ALA A 422 74.81 78.69 -60.40
C ALA A 422 75.02 79.50 -61.69
N ALA A 423 74.06 79.48 -62.62
CA ALA A 423 74.12 80.27 -63.85
C ALA A 423 74.13 81.78 -63.56
N GLN A 424 73.32 82.24 -62.60
CA GLN A 424 73.30 83.63 -62.17
C GLN A 424 74.63 84.04 -61.52
N ALA A 425 75.24 83.17 -60.72
CA ALA A 425 76.57 83.41 -60.15
C ALA A 425 77.64 83.58 -61.25
N GLU A 426 77.62 82.73 -62.29
CA GLU A 426 78.49 82.88 -63.47
C GLU A 426 78.21 84.17 -64.24
N HIS A 427 76.94 84.53 -64.48
CA HIS A 427 76.58 85.79 -65.13
C HIS A 427 77.02 87.02 -64.33
N VAL A 428 76.87 86.99 -63.00
CA VAL A 428 77.34 88.06 -62.11
C VAL A 428 78.85 88.17 -62.16
N LYS A 429 79.58 87.04 -62.17
CA LYS A 429 81.03 87.00 -62.32
C LYS A 429 81.47 87.61 -63.64
N ALA A 430 80.90 87.18 -64.77
CA ALA A 430 81.19 87.71 -66.10
C ALA A 430 80.85 89.21 -66.20
N ARG A 431 79.73 89.67 -65.64
CA ARG A 431 79.37 91.09 -65.61
C ARG A 431 80.38 91.90 -64.80
N ASN A 432 80.81 91.40 -63.64
CA ASN A 432 81.78 92.09 -62.80
C ASN A 432 83.17 92.15 -63.48
N GLU A 433 83.56 91.09 -64.22
CA GLU A 433 84.77 91.09 -65.05
C GLU A 433 84.69 92.15 -66.16
N LEU A 434 83.54 92.26 -66.83
CA LEU A 434 83.32 93.26 -67.90
C LEU A 434 83.27 94.71 -67.38
N ILE A 435 82.71 94.92 -66.18
CA ILE A 435 82.76 96.24 -65.50
C ILE A 435 84.21 96.60 -65.16
N ALA A 436 85.00 95.65 -64.64
CA ALA A 436 86.40 95.89 -64.34
C ALA A 436 87.24 96.22 -65.59
N GLU A 437 86.85 95.68 -66.76
CA GLU A 437 87.50 95.97 -68.05
C GLU A 437 87.12 97.34 -68.63
N ILE A 438 85.99 97.94 -68.22
CA ILE A 438 85.53 99.27 -68.66
C ILE A 438 86.00 100.38 -67.70
N GLU A 439 86.19 100.08 -66.41
CA GLU A 439 86.65 101.03 -65.39
C GLU A 439 88.17 101.18 -65.29
N GLY A 440 88.93 100.29 -65.94
CA GLY A 440 90.39 100.40 -66.12
C GLY A 440 90.76 100.95 -67.49
#